data_AF-A0A3D3ELV6-F1
#
_entry.id   AF-A0A3D3ELV6-F1
#
_cell.length_a   1.000
_cell.length_b   1.000
_cell.length_c   1.000
_cell.angle_alpha   90.00
_cell.angle_beta   90.00
_cell.angle_gamma   90.00
#
_symmetry.space_group_name_H-M   'P 1'
#
loop_
_entity.id
_entity.type
_entity.pdbx_description
1 polymer ?
#
loop_
_entity_poly.entity_id
_entity_poly.type
_entity_poly.pdbx_seq_one_letter_code
_entity_poly.pdbx_strand_id
1 'polypeptide(L)'
;MRKCIKVMIGLLITLAVAGIPSRFVSASQATSYTYTLDEDGYWTRTQDAYLPDKTITDLGLAAPEDLYIDKDNMLFIADSLNRRIVKYSIDTGE
;
A
#
# COMPACT_ATOMS: atom_id res chain seq x y z
N MET A 1 -53.45 -1.48 9.20
CA MET A 1 -52.44 -2.55 9.46
C MET A 1 -51.35 -2.64 8.38
N ARG A 2 -51.65 -2.90 7.09
CA ARG A 2 -50.60 -3.04 6.04
C ARG A 2 -49.71 -1.80 5.83
N LYS A 3 -50.26 -0.58 5.95
CA LYS A 3 -49.48 0.68 5.86
C LYS A 3 -48.52 0.87 7.04
N CYS A 4 -48.97 0.58 8.26
CA CYS A 4 -48.14 0.63 9.47
C CYS A 4 -46.98 -0.38 9.43
N ILE A 5 -47.22 -1.59 8.90
CA ILE A 5 -46.18 -2.63 8.73
C ILE A 5 -45.08 -2.16 7.77
N LYS A 6 -45.45 -1.53 6.63
CA LYS A 6 -44.46 -1.01 5.67
C LYS A 6 -43.59 0.11 6.27
N VAL A 7 -44.19 1.00 7.06
CA VAL A 7 -43.45 2.07 7.76
C VAL A 7 -42.51 1.48 8.80
N MET A 8 -42.96 0.48 9.56
CA MET A 8 -42.14 -0.19 10.56
C MET A 8 -40.96 -0.94 9.94
N ILE A 9 -41.17 -1.62 8.81
CA ILE A 9 -40.09 -2.27 8.04
C ILE A 9 -39.10 -1.22 7.52
N GLY A 10 -39.58 -0.12 6.96
CA GLY A 10 -38.72 0.97 6.49
C GLY A 10 -37.85 1.55 7.61
N LEU A 11 -38.43 1.77 8.80
CA LEU A 11 -37.73 2.26 9.98
C LEU A 11 -36.69 1.25 10.51
N LEU A 12 -37.00 -0.05 10.44
CA LEU A 12 -36.09 -1.11 10.87
C LEU A 12 -34.87 -1.20 9.93
N ILE A 13 -35.08 -1.02 8.62
CA ILE A 13 -34.01 -1.01 7.63
C ILE A 13 -33.10 0.21 7.81
N THR A 14 -33.66 1.40 8.01
CA THR A 14 -32.84 2.60 8.25
C THR A 14 -32.05 2.50 9.55
N LEU A 15 -32.64 1.95 10.61
CA LEU A 15 -31.93 1.71 11.88
C LEU A 15 -30.82 0.66 11.72
N ALA A 16 -31.07 -0.40 10.95
CA ALA A 16 -30.08 -1.43 10.67
C ALA A 16 -28.89 -0.89 9.85
N VAL A 17 -29.14 -0.03 8.86
CA VAL A 17 -28.08 0.60 8.05
C VAL A 17 -27.29 1.63 8.85
N ALA A 18 -27.94 2.40 9.72
CA ALA A 18 -27.27 3.38 10.58
C ALA A 18 -26.35 2.75 11.64
N GLY A 19 -26.61 1.49 12.02
CA GLY A 19 -25.78 0.72 12.94
C GLY A 19 -24.56 0.05 12.32
N ILE A 20 -24.37 0.15 10.99
CA ILE A 20 -23.18 -0.41 10.33
C ILE A 20 -21.98 0.49 10.65
N PRO A 21 -20.95 0.00 11.37
CA PRO A 21 -19.78 0.82 11.66
C PRO A 21 -19.08 1.19 10.35
N SER A 22 -18.86 2.49 10.14
CA SER A 22 -18.05 2.97 9.02
C SER A 22 -16.62 2.45 9.21
N ARG A 23 -16.18 1.55 8.32
CA ARG A 23 -14.77 1.18 8.26
C ARG A 23 -14.03 2.31 7.56
N PHE A 24 -13.15 2.98 8.29
CA PHE A 24 -12.15 3.84 7.67
C PHE A 24 -11.24 2.95 6.84
N VAL A 25 -11.23 3.16 5.52
CA VAL A 25 -10.22 2.62 4.63
C VAL A 25 -9.28 3.76 4.29
N SER A 26 -7.99 3.52 4.47
CA SER A 26 -6.93 4.38 3.97
C SER A 26 -6.34 3.73 2.73
N ALA A 27 -6.24 4.48 1.63
CA ALA A 27 -5.45 4.08 0.48
C ALA A 27 -4.03 4.63 0.65
N SER A 28 -3.03 3.76 0.49
CA SER A 28 -1.64 4.23 0.42
C SER A 28 -1.43 4.95 -0.90
N GLN A 29 -0.72 6.09 -0.88
CA GLN A 29 -0.22 6.70 -2.11
C GLN A 29 1.08 6.03 -2.54
N ALA A 30 1.48 6.23 -3.81
CA ALA A 30 2.79 5.82 -4.27
C ALA A 30 3.88 6.46 -3.40
N THR A 31 4.94 5.72 -3.12
CA THR A 31 6.11 6.24 -2.40
C THR A 31 6.98 7.14 -3.27
N SER A 32 6.68 7.22 -4.57
CA SER A 32 7.49 7.85 -5.60
C SER A 32 6.57 8.49 -6.64
N TYR A 33 7.02 9.57 -7.28
CA TYR A 33 6.30 10.17 -8.40
C TYR A 33 6.83 9.64 -9.73
N THR A 34 5.92 9.39 -10.68
CA THR A 34 6.28 9.06 -12.06
C THR A 34 6.37 10.33 -12.90
N TYR A 35 7.47 10.47 -13.63
CA TYR A 35 7.71 11.58 -14.55
C TYR A 35 7.99 11.05 -15.96
N THR A 36 7.53 11.80 -16.96
CA THR A 36 7.85 11.57 -18.38
C THR A 36 8.29 12.88 -19.03
N LEU A 37 8.95 12.80 -20.18
CA LEU A 37 9.16 13.96 -21.05
C LEU A 37 7.88 14.25 -21.83
N ASP A 38 7.49 15.52 -21.90
CA ASP A 38 6.41 15.99 -22.79
C ASP A 38 6.91 16.21 -24.23
N GLU A 39 6.05 16.78 -25.08
CA GLU A 39 6.37 17.03 -26.49
C GLU A 39 7.51 18.05 -26.71
N ASP A 40 7.72 18.95 -25.75
CA ASP A 40 8.79 19.95 -25.76
C ASP A 40 10.04 19.48 -25.01
N GLY A 41 10.02 18.28 -24.44
CA GLY A 41 11.13 17.68 -23.69
C GLY A 41 11.23 18.13 -22.23
N TYR A 42 10.17 18.68 -21.64
CA TYR A 42 10.13 19.00 -20.22
C TYR A 42 9.66 17.81 -19.39
N TRP A 43 10.26 17.62 -18.22
CA TRP A 43 9.80 16.63 -17.25
C TRP A 43 8.45 17.04 -16.67
N THR A 44 7.42 16.26 -16.96
CA THR A 44 6.07 16.45 -16.41
C THR A 44 5.66 15.24 -15.56
N ARG A 45 4.97 15.51 -14.45
CA ARG A 45 4.46 14.45 -13.56
C ARG A 45 3.22 13.82 -14.20
N THR A 46 3.19 12.50 -14.25
CA THR A 46 2.04 11.73 -14.74
C THR A 46 1.34 10.99 -13.61
N GLN A 47 0.30 10.21 -13.94
CA GLN A 47 -0.19 9.19 -13.00
C GLN A 47 0.94 8.22 -12.65
N ASP A 48 0.91 7.72 -11.42
CA ASP A 48 1.89 6.76 -10.94
C ASP A 48 1.77 5.46 -11.73
N ALA A 49 2.87 5.03 -12.35
CA ALA A 49 2.90 3.80 -13.14
C ALA A 49 2.77 2.55 -12.27
N TYR A 50 3.22 2.64 -11.01
CA TYR A 50 3.21 1.55 -10.05
C TYR A 50 2.80 2.06 -8.67
N LEU A 51 1.95 1.29 -7.99
CA LEU A 51 1.72 1.45 -6.55
C LEU A 51 2.44 0.31 -5.83
N PRO A 52 3.34 0.60 -4.87
CA PRO A 52 4.00 -0.45 -4.12
C PRO A 52 3.00 -1.16 -3.22
N ASP A 53 3.05 -2.48 -3.21
CA ASP A 53 2.24 -3.31 -2.31
C ASP A 53 2.73 -3.21 -0.85
N LYS A 54 4.05 -3.14 -0.66
CA LYS A 54 4.70 -3.03 0.66
C LYS A 54 5.87 -2.04 0.59
N THR A 55 6.03 -1.25 1.63
CA THR A 55 7.20 -0.36 1.84
C THR A 55 7.85 -0.71 3.16
N ILE A 56 9.17 -0.97 3.14
CA ILE A 56 9.95 -1.37 4.31
C ILE A 56 10.99 -0.27 4.57
N THR A 57 10.96 0.33 5.75
CA THR A 57 11.79 1.52 6.08
C THR A 57 12.66 1.35 7.32
N ASP A 58 12.52 0.23 8.02
CA ASP A 58 13.09 -0.04 9.35
C ASP A 58 14.27 -1.01 9.35
N LEU A 59 14.78 -1.40 8.17
CA LEU A 59 15.95 -2.27 8.03
C LEU A 59 17.26 -1.61 8.51
N GLY A 60 17.27 -0.30 8.73
CA GLY A 60 18.46 0.44 9.20
C GLY A 60 19.62 0.38 8.20
N LEU A 61 19.32 0.42 6.90
CA LEU A 61 20.32 0.41 5.83
C LEU A 61 21.18 1.68 5.89
N ALA A 62 22.47 1.56 5.56
CA ALA A 62 23.41 2.67 5.62
C ALA A 62 24.04 2.99 4.27
N ALA A 63 24.46 1.97 3.50
CA ALA A 63 24.88 2.13 2.10
C ALA A 63 24.56 0.85 1.33
N PRO A 64 23.29 0.60 0.97
CA PRO A 64 22.92 -0.55 0.16
C PRO A 64 23.46 -0.36 -1.27
N GLU A 65 24.19 -1.34 -1.78
CA GLU A 65 24.82 -1.29 -3.11
C GLU A 65 24.14 -2.21 -4.12
N ASP A 66 23.58 -3.33 -3.65
CA ASP A 66 22.89 -4.30 -4.51
C ASP A 66 21.86 -5.12 -3.72
N LEU A 67 20.93 -5.76 -4.44
CA LEU A 67 19.95 -6.69 -3.89
C LEU A 67 19.72 -7.91 -4.78
N TYR A 68 19.33 -9.02 -4.15
CA TYR A 68 18.93 -10.25 -4.82
C TYR A 68 17.70 -10.84 -4.13
N ILE A 69 16.76 -11.37 -4.90
CA ILE A 69 15.59 -12.08 -4.39
C ILE A 69 15.67 -13.51 -4.90
N ASP A 70 15.62 -14.48 -3.99
CA ASP A 70 15.63 -15.89 -4.37
C ASP A 70 14.21 -16.42 -4.67
N LYS A 71 14.14 -17.70 -5.06
CA LYS A 71 12.89 -18.39 -5.39
C LYS A 71 11.91 -18.54 -4.21
N ASP A 72 12.38 -18.33 -2.98
CA ASP A 72 11.61 -18.49 -1.75
C ASP A 72 11.25 -17.10 -1.15
N ASN A 73 11.27 -16.04 -1.96
CA ASN A 73 10.99 -14.65 -1.55
C ASN A 73 11.91 -14.11 -0.44
N MET A 74 13.12 -14.65 -0.32
CA MET A 74 14.13 -14.07 0.56
C MET A 74 14.88 -12.96 -0.17
N LEU A 75 14.74 -11.74 0.33
CA LEU A 75 15.50 -10.56 -0.07
C LEU A 75 16.85 -10.55 0.63
N PHE A 76 17.91 -10.44 -0.15
CA PHE A 76 19.26 -10.22 0.30
C PHE A 76 19.72 -8.83 -0.13
N ILE A 77 20.30 -8.05 0.77
CA ILE A 77 20.81 -6.69 0.49
C ILE A 77 22.26 -6.59 0.93
N ALA A 78 23.14 -6.13 0.04
CA ALA A 78 24.53 -5.81 0.37
C ALA A 78 24.62 -4.39 0.93
N ASP A 79 24.72 -4.26 2.27
CA ASP A 79 24.71 -2.98 3.00
C ASP A 79 26.14 -2.63 3.46
N SER A 80 26.89 -1.95 2.59
CA SER A 80 28.36 -1.89 2.66
C SER A 80 28.87 -1.10 3.85
N LEU A 81 28.25 0.03 4.19
CA LEU A 81 28.67 0.84 5.35
C LEU A 81 28.43 0.12 6.68
N ASN A 82 27.38 -0.70 6.75
CA ASN A 82 27.10 -1.57 7.89
C ASN A 82 27.91 -2.88 7.86
N ARG A 83 28.63 -3.16 6.76
CA ARG A 83 29.47 -4.36 6.57
C ARG A 83 28.70 -5.67 6.80
N ARG A 84 27.48 -5.76 6.27
CA ARG A 84 26.61 -6.93 6.43
C ARG A 84 25.83 -7.24 5.15
N ILE A 85 25.35 -8.48 5.07
CA ILE A 85 24.26 -8.85 4.17
C ILE A 85 22.99 -8.92 5.02
N VAL A 86 21.99 -8.11 4.68
CA VAL A 86 20.66 -8.23 5.26
C VAL A 86 19.96 -9.38 4.56
N LYS A 87 19.35 -10.29 5.31
CA LYS A 87 18.44 -11.32 4.81
C LYS A 87 17.06 -11.01 5.38
N TYR A 88 16.05 -10.91 4.52
CA TYR A 88 14.71 -10.50 4.89
C TYR A 88 13.66 -11.29 4.11
N SER A 89 12.67 -11.83 4.80
CA SER A 89 11.53 -12.53 4.21
C SER A 89 10.50 -11.52 3.74
N ILE A 90 10.26 -11.43 2.44
CA ILE A 90 9.27 -10.49 1.89
C ILE A 90 7.85 -10.88 2.35
N ASP A 91 7.61 -12.17 2.54
CA ASP A 91 6.31 -12.71 2.93
C ASP A 91 6.00 -12.43 4.40
N THR A 92 6.93 -12.76 5.31
CA THR A 92 6.70 -12.69 6.77
C THR A 92 7.21 -11.40 7.42
N GLY A 93 8.15 -10.72 6.77
CA GLY A 93 8.78 -9.51 7.31
C GLY A 93 9.86 -9.77 8.36
N GLU A 94 10.47 -10.95 8.35
CA GLU A 94 11.51 -11.41 9.29
C GLU A 94 12.91 -11.43 8.68
#